data_AF-A0A1E3G0R9-F1
#
_entry.id   AF-A0A1E3G0R9-F1
#
_cell.length_a   1.000
_cell.length_b   1.000
_cell.length_c   1.000
_cell.angle_alpha   90.00
_cell.angle_beta   90.00
_cell.angle_gamma   90.00
#
_symmetry.space_group_name_H-M   'P 1'
#
loop_
_entity.id
_entity.type
_entity.pdbx_description
1 polymer ?
#
loop_
_entity_poly.entity_id
_entity_poly.type
_entity_poly.pdbx_seq_one_letter_code
_entity_poly.pdbx_strand_id
1 'polypeptide(L)'
;MITFPSATSLRDIEGAYELLSESPALRLETSLRFGGNVGVPGSLMQFLAEWSRTIEHPTLRPYGRGSTDAQEALAKEPHGMAAAYFSEIIETGADEPLSTREALANAVPRIEAMQNGNFRGTMHGRGAFLGCFARAKNEFLIPLYSRPEVGAVRSRDDFVNLTSRLIAACAPTAGQKMTEASRVALGTLLYELFRNTDEHATTDEQGRPYVKSLRAVMAKFISYEAKDAADHLGEEDPPLAFFLMHNIANRRKYANAEGKREASKQTSLLELTVVDTGPGLARRWLSRHGQAGEEIQSVSIDEEVSLVRKCFELHATTKTTAGSGGGLSHVLQTLQQLNAYLRLRTGRVCLTQDFSVPKEQVSFEPKHWLKDRPELPMAAGACYSIVVPATKVLL
;
A
#
# COMPACT_ATOMS: atom_id res chain seq x y z
N MET A 1 19.61 15.26 7.34
CA MET A 1 18.61 14.46 8.07
C MET A 1 17.27 14.65 7.39
N ILE A 2 16.63 13.57 6.95
CA ILE A 2 15.32 13.61 6.30
C ILE A 2 14.25 13.67 7.39
N THR A 3 13.22 14.50 7.22
CA THR A 3 12.15 14.66 8.23
C THR A 3 10.79 14.53 7.58
N PHE A 4 9.96 13.64 8.13
CA PHE A 4 8.57 13.45 7.73
C PHE A 4 7.64 13.93 8.87
N PRO A 5 7.01 15.11 8.73
CA PRO A 5 6.06 15.63 9.71
C PRO A 5 4.72 14.87 9.65
N SER A 6 3.80 15.15 10.58
CA SER A 6 2.51 14.46 10.65
C SER A 6 1.64 14.72 9.41
N ALA A 7 1.83 15.86 8.73
CA ALA A 7 1.13 16.21 7.50
C ALA A 7 1.88 15.80 6.21
N THR A 8 2.80 14.82 6.29
CA THR A 8 3.58 14.33 5.12
C THR A 8 2.67 13.97 3.94
N SER A 9 2.98 14.51 2.77
CA SER A 9 2.33 14.19 1.50
C SER A 9 3.10 13.16 0.68
N LEU A 10 2.48 12.67 -0.41
CA LEU A 10 3.19 11.82 -1.38
C LEU A 10 4.32 12.59 -2.08
N ARG A 11 4.17 13.89 -2.33
CA ARG A 11 5.21 14.72 -2.97
C ARG A 11 6.40 14.91 -2.04
N ASP A 12 6.15 15.12 -0.74
CA ASP A 12 7.20 15.19 0.28
C ASP A 12 8.05 13.91 0.26
N ILE A 13 7.41 12.74 0.15
CA ILE A 13 8.08 11.44 0.09
C ILE A 13 8.91 11.30 -1.19
N GLU A 14 8.35 11.61 -2.36
CA GLU A 14 9.12 11.53 -3.61
C GLU A 14 10.31 12.50 -3.64
N GLY A 15 10.14 13.72 -3.11
CA GLY A 15 11.23 14.69 -3.00
C GLY A 15 12.33 14.23 -2.02
N ALA A 16 11.97 13.52 -0.95
CA ALA A 16 12.92 13.04 0.03
C ALA A 16 13.89 11.97 -0.51
N TYR A 17 13.55 11.25 -1.59
CA TYR A 17 14.46 10.26 -2.19
C TYR A 17 15.76 10.89 -2.69
N GLU A 18 15.72 12.15 -3.13
CA GLU A 18 16.90 12.89 -3.60
C GLU A 18 17.93 13.09 -2.48
N LEU A 19 17.48 13.07 -1.22
CA LEU A 19 18.30 13.29 -0.03
C LEU A 19 18.91 12.00 0.55
N LEU A 20 18.59 10.82 -0.02
CA LEU A 20 18.99 9.53 0.53
C LEU A 20 20.51 9.36 0.62
N SER A 21 21.28 9.88 -0.33
CA SER A 21 22.74 9.76 -0.31
C SER A 21 23.42 10.68 0.70
N GLU A 22 22.72 11.70 1.20
CA GLU A 22 23.28 12.78 2.02
C GLU A 22 22.91 12.67 3.50
N SER A 23 21.93 11.82 3.85
CA SER A 23 21.30 11.83 5.16
C SER A 23 21.14 10.43 5.76
N PRO A 24 22.06 9.99 6.63
CA PRO A 24 21.96 8.68 7.27
C PRO A 24 20.82 8.60 8.30
N ALA A 25 20.40 9.75 8.83
CA ALA A 25 19.36 9.86 9.84
C ALA A 25 18.00 10.28 9.25
N LEU A 26 16.95 9.58 9.68
CA LEU A 26 15.56 9.87 9.36
C LEU A 26 14.79 10.22 10.62
N ARG A 27 14.04 11.32 10.57
CA ARG A 27 13.09 11.73 11.60
C ARG A 27 11.67 11.47 11.13
N LEU A 28 10.90 10.72 11.92
CA LEU A 28 9.53 10.32 11.58
C LEU A 28 8.59 10.71 12.71
N GLU A 29 7.49 11.37 12.34
CA GLU A 29 6.39 11.59 13.26
C GLU A 29 5.72 10.29 13.69
N THR A 30 5.28 10.27 14.94
CA THR A 30 4.71 9.06 15.56
C THR A 30 3.24 8.84 15.21
N SER A 31 2.62 9.83 14.55
CA SER A 31 1.29 9.72 13.96
C SER A 31 1.20 10.60 12.72
N LEU A 32 0.46 10.12 11.73
CA LEU A 32 0.13 10.91 10.55
C LEU A 32 -1.24 11.55 10.75
N ARG A 33 -1.36 12.81 10.33
CA ARG A 33 -2.63 13.54 10.31
C ARG A 33 -3.62 12.73 9.47
N PHE A 34 -4.79 12.46 10.04
CA PHE A 34 -5.84 11.62 9.45
C PHE A 34 -5.41 10.17 9.11
N GLY A 35 -4.40 9.63 9.80
CA GLY A 35 -3.84 8.30 9.50
C GLY A 35 -3.02 8.26 8.19
N GLY A 36 -2.65 9.43 7.69
CA GLY A 36 -2.05 9.63 6.38
C GLY A 36 -3.11 9.55 5.28
N ASN A 37 -2.99 10.46 4.30
CA ASN A 37 -3.81 10.41 3.08
C ASN A 37 -3.62 9.08 2.32
N VAL A 38 -4.41 8.89 1.26
CA VAL A 38 -4.36 7.68 0.43
C VAL A 38 -2.93 7.42 -0.06
N GLY A 39 -2.45 6.18 0.13
CA GLY A 39 -1.14 5.74 -0.33
C GLY A 39 0.08 6.21 0.48
N VAL A 40 -0.07 7.19 1.38
CA VAL A 40 1.07 7.74 2.16
C VAL A 40 1.78 6.67 2.98
N PRO A 41 1.11 5.81 3.79
CA PRO A 41 1.83 4.80 4.56
C PRO A 41 2.56 3.77 3.69
N GLY A 42 1.97 3.39 2.55
CA GLY A 42 2.60 2.46 1.61
C GLY A 42 3.85 3.06 0.96
N SER A 43 3.78 4.33 0.52
CA SER A 43 4.94 5.04 -0.02
C SER A 43 6.03 5.27 1.03
N LEU A 44 5.69 5.54 2.29
CA LEU A 44 6.69 5.56 3.38
C LEU A 44 7.38 4.21 3.54
N MET A 45 6.66 3.09 3.47
CA MET A 45 7.27 1.75 3.56
C MET A 45 8.26 1.50 2.43
N GLN A 46 7.94 1.89 1.19
CA GLN A 46 8.86 1.79 0.05
C GLN A 46 10.09 2.68 0.25
N PHE A 47 9.88 3.92 0.73
CA PHE A 47 10.97 4.86 1.04
C PHE A 47 11.91 4.30 2.11
N LEU A 48 11.36 3.80 3.22
CA LEU A 48 12.13 3.28 4.35
C LEU A 48 12.98 2.06 3.95
N ALA A 49 12.45 1.21 3.07
CA ALA A 49 13.19 0.09 2.52
C ALA A 49 14.36 0.56 1.65
N GLU A 50 14.13 1.52 0.75
CA GLU A 50 15.20 2.08 -0.08
C GLU A 50 16.26 2.79 0.77
N TRP A 51 15.84 3.62 1.72
CA TRP A 51 16.71 4.28 2.69
C TRP A 51 17.64 3.30 3.41
N SER A 52 17.11 2.17 3.89
CA SER A 52 17.92 1.15 4.57
C SER A 52 18.90 0.40 3.66
N ARG A 53 18.75 0.51 2.33
CA ARG A 53 19.64 -0.10 1.34
C ARG A 53 20.70 0.87 0.86
N THR A 54 20.39 2.17 0.87
CA THR A 54 21.31 3.23 0.45
C THR A 54 22.26 3.63 1.57
N ILE A 55 21.79 3.64 2.81
CA ILE A 55 22.57 4.08 3.98
C ILE A 55 23.23 2.88 4.66
N GLU A 56 24.52 3.01 4.99
CA GLU A 56 25.29 1.99 5.71
C GLU A 56 24.74 1.74 7.13
N HIS A 57 24.47 2.83 7.88
CA HIS A 57 23.94 2.79 9.24
C HIS A 57 22.60 3.56 9.37
N PRO A 58 21.48 2.97 8.91
CA PRO A 58 20.18 3.65 8.88
C PRO A 58 19.70 3.95 10.30
N THR A 59 19.73 5.24 10.66
CA THR A 59 19.42 5.73 12.01
C THR A 59 18.04 6.41 12.06
N LEU A 60 17.13 5.87 12.86
CA LEU A 60 15.79 6.43 13.06
C LEU A 60 15.73 7.31 14.32
N ARG A 61 15.14 8.48 14.19
CA ARG A 61 14.87 9.44 15.26
C ARG A 61 13.36 9.69 15.37
N PRO A 62 12.63 8.99 16.25
CA PRO A 62 11.20 9.26 16.45
C PRO A 62 10.97 10.71 16.90
N TYR A 63 9.89 11.33 16.45
CA TYR A 63 9.49 12.65 16.91
C TYR A 63 8.86 12.55 18.31
N GLY A 64 9.41 13.28 19.29
CA GLY A 64 8.91 13.29 20.67
C GLY A 64 9.97 13.76 21.68
N ARG A 65 9.54 14.21 22.87
CA ARG A 65 10.42 14.69 23.96
C ARG A 65 10.73 13.62 25.03
N GLY A 66 10.28 12.39 24.85
CA GLY A 66 10.50 11.28 25.77
C GLY A 66 10.64 9.95 25.04
N SER A 67 11.57 9.10 25.49
CA SER A 67 12.00 7.90 24.76
C SER A 67 10.91 6.83 24.67
N THR A 68 10.24 6.51 25.78
CA THR A 68 9.26 5.41 25.84
C THR A 68 7.96 5.71 25.09
N ASP A 69 7.37 6.90 25.28
CA ASP A 69 6.08 7.27 24.68
C ASP A 69 6.18 7.37 23.15
N ALA A 70 7.28 7.92 22.64
CA ALA A 70 7.50 8.05 21.20
C ALA A 70 7.66 6.68 20.52
N GLN A 71 8.29 5.72 21.19
CA GLN A 71 8.45 4.35 20.66
C GLN A 71 7.14 3.59 20.65
N GLU A 72 6.35 3.69 21.72
CA GLU A 72 5.04 3.03 21.77
C GLU A 72 4.09 3.64 20.73
N ALA A 73 4.15 4.96 20.52
CA ALA A 73 3.39 5.64 19.49
C ALA A 73 3.81 5.20 18.08
N LEU A 74 5.12 5.14 17.81
CA LEU A 74 5.65 4.64 16.53
C LEU A 74 5.19 3.20 16.23
N ALA A 75 5.21 2.33 17.23
CA ALA A 75 4.82 0.92 17.09
C ALA A 75 3.30 0.71 16.86
N LYS A 76 2.48 1.76 17.05
CA LYS A 76 1.04 1.73 16.76
C LYS A 76 0.73 1.98 15.29
N GLU A 77 1.68 2.51 14.53
CA GLU A 77 1.49 2.91 13.14
C GLU A 77 2.21 1.96 12.17
N PRO A 78 1.60 1.61 11.02
CA PRO A 78 2.23 0.71 10.05
C PRO A 78 3.58 1.20 9.53
N HIS A 79 3.68 2.50 9.21
CA HIS A 79 4.92 3.13 8.75
C HIS A 79 5.97 3.19 9.88
N GLY A 80 5.54 3.32 11.13
CA GLY A 80 6.43 3.31 12.28
C GLY A 80 7.01 1.92 12.58
N MET A 81 6.20 0.86 12.47
CA MET A 81 6.68 -0.53 12.52
C MET A 81 7.70 -0.81 11.40
N ALA A 82 7.41 -0.36 10.18
CA ALA A 82 8.33 -0.48 9.05
C ALA A 82 9.63 0.31 9.29
N ALA A 83 9.53 1.53 9.82
CA ALA A 83 10.69 2.36 10.10
C ALA A 83 11.63 1.68 11.10
N ALA A 84 11.08 1.21 12.23
CA ALA A 84 11.84 0.48 13.23
C ALA A 84 12.51 -0.78 12.64
N TYR A 85 11.78 -1.55 11.82
CA TYR A 85 12.33 -2.73 11.15
C TYR A 85 13.49 -2.41 10.20
N PHE A 86 13.36 -1.35 9.39
CA PHE A 86 14.37 -0.98 8.40
C PHE A 86 15.58 -0.26 9.01
N SER A 87 15.42 0.45 10.13
CA SER A 87 16.54 1.03 10.88
C SER A 87 17.46 -0.02 11.52
N GLU A 88 18.73 0.34 11.65
CA GLU A 88 19.74 -0.36 12.45
C GLU A 88 19.80 0.23 13.87
N ILE A 89 19.78 1.56 13.95
CA ILE A 89 19.92 2.33 15.20
C ILE A 89 18.67 3.17 15.41
N ILE A 90 18.17 3.23 16.64
CA ILE A 90 17.01 4.07 17.01
C ILE A 90 17.41 5.02 18.14
N GLU A 91 17.55 6.29 17.81
CA GLU A 91 17.96 7.36 18.73
C GLU A 91 16.72 8.09 19.26
N THR A 92 16.48 8.01 20.56
CA THR A 92 15.24 8.52 21.18
C THR A 92 15.45 9.72 22.09
N GLY A 93 16.59 10.40 21.96
CA GLY A 93 16.99 11.51 22.81
C GLY A 93 17.42 11.11 24.24
N ALA A 94 17.36 9.82 24.59
CA ALA A 94 18.02 9.25 25.76
C ALA A 94 19.53 9.05 25.51
N ASP A 95 20.32 8.93 26.59
CA ASP A 95 21.79 8.81 26.52
C ASP A 95 22.27 7.55 25.76
N GLU A 96 21.45 6.48 25.70
CA GLU A 96 21.78 5.26 24.96
C GLU A 96 20.82 5.03 23.77
N PRO A 97 21.36 4.74 22.56
CA PRO A 97 20.57 4.35 21.42
C PRO A 97 19.99 2.94 21.62
N LEU A 98 18.79 2.72 21.08
CA LEU A 98 18.15 1.41 21.12
C LEU A 98 18.46 0.58 19.88
N SER A 99 18.50 -0.74 20.09
CA SER A 99 18.47 -1.71 19.01
C SER A 99 17.09 -1.79 18.36
N THR A 100 17.06 -2.24 17.09
CA THR A 100 15.81 -2.61 16.39
C THR A 100 14.94 -3.56 17.21
N ARG A 101 15.55 -4.50 17.92
CA ARG A 101 14.83 -5.51 18.72
C ARG A 101 14.05 -4.88 19.88
N GLU A 102 14.67 -3.93 20.59
CA GLU A 102 14.05 -3.24 21.71
C GLU A 102 12.90 -2.36 21.25
N ALA A 103 13.08 -1.60 20.17
CA ALA A 103 11.99 -0.78 19.63
C ALA A 103 10.81 -1.62 19.11
N LEU A 104 11.09 -2.74 18.44
CA LEU A 104 10.04 -3.65 17.95
C LEU A 104 9.36 -4.45 19.07
N ALA A 105 9.89 -4.47 20.30
CA ALA A 105 9.20 -5.08 21.44
C ALA A 105 7.83 -4.42 21.68
N ASN A 106 7.71 -3.11 21.45
CA ASN A 106 6.45 -2.37 21.56
C ASN A 106 5.44 -2.74 20.46
N ALA A 107 5.90 -3.32 19.35
CA ALA A 107 5.05 -3.78 18.25
C ALA A 107 4.48 -5.19 18.49
N VAL A 108 4.98 -5.94 19.48
CA VAL A 108 4.57 -7.34 19.76
C VAL A 108 3.05 -7.50 19.89
N PRO A 109 2.31 -6.69 20.67
CA PRO A 109 0.86 -6.85 20.79
C PRO A 109 0.13 -6.71 19.45
N ARG A 110 0.67 -5.90 18.52
CA ARG A 110 0.10 -5.67 17.19
C ARG A 110 0.41 -6.86 16.29
N ILE A 111 1.63 -7.38 16.35
CA ILE A 111 2.03 -8.59 15.61
C ILE A 111 1.20 -9.80 16.07
N GLU A 112 0.94 -9.94 17.37
CA GLU A 112 0.04 -10.97 17.89
C GLU A 112 -1.40 -10.77 17.42
N ALA A 113 -1.88 -9.51 17.37
CA ALA A 113 -3.18 -9.20 16.80
C ALA A 113 -3.27 -9.57 15.31
N MET A 114 -2.19 -9.36 14.54
CA MET A 114 -2.09 -9.79 13.14
C MET A 114 -2.18 -11.32 13.03
N GLN A 115 -1.45 -12.05 13.88
CA GLN A 115 -1.47 -13.51 13.85
C GLN A 115 -2.81 -14.12 14.23
N ASN A 116 -3.46 -13.56 15.25
CA ASN A 116 -4.72 -14.07 15.78
C ASN A 116 -5.94 -13.57 15.00
N GLY A 117 -5.74 -12.73 13.97
CA GLY A 117 -6.82 -12.14 13.18
C GLY A 117 -7.68 -11.14 13.97
N ASN A 118 -7.13 -10.53 15.01
CA ASN A 118 -7.74 -9.40 15.72
C ASN A 118 -7.42 -8.09 14.98
N PHE A 119 -8.04 -7.89 13.82
CA PHE A 119 -7.67 -6.84 12.88
C PHE A 119 -7.79 -5.41 13.44
N ARG A 120 -8.71 -5.16 14.37
CA ARG A 120 -8.84 -3.85 15.05
C ARG A 120 -7.63 -3.49 15.91
N GLY A 121 -6.89 -4.48 16.38
CA GLY A 121 -5.70 -4.29 17.22
C GLY A 121 -4.40 -4.18 16.44
N THR A 122 -4.43 -4.18 15.11
CA THR A 122 -3.22 -4.26 14.27
C THR A 122 -2.59 -2.90 13.96
N MET A 123 -3.33 -1.81 14.08
CA MET A 123 -2.84 -0.44 13.95
C MET A 123 -3.75 0.53 14.71
N HIS A 124 -3.27 1.77 14.93
CA HIS A 124 -4.12 2.85 15.44
C HIS A 124 -5.08 3.38 14.36
N GLY A 125 -6.17 4.00 14.80
CA GLY A 125 -7.19 4.56 13.91
C GLY A 125 -8.14 3.54 13.31
N ARG A 126 -8.89 3.95 12.28
CA ARG A 126 -9.88 3.11 11.58
C ARG A 126 -9.23 2.36 10.42
N GLY A 127 -8.37 1.41 10.77
CA GLY A 127 -7.67 0.58 9.79
C GLY A 127 -7.35 -0.81 10.31
N ALA A 128 -6.81 -1.62 9.40
CA ALA A 128 -6.20 -2.90 9.71
C ALA A 128 -4.94 -3.05 8.87
N PHE A 129 -3.87 -3.57 9.47
CA PHE A 129 -2.57 -3.76 8.85
C PHE A 129 -2.07 -5.19 9.09
N LEU A 130 -1.57 -5.84 8.05
CA LEU A 130 -0.96 -7.16 8.11
C LEU A 130 0.41 -7.06 7.44
N GLY A 131 1.47 -6.99 8.25
CA GLY A 131 2.85 -6.86 7.79
C GLY A 131 3.64 -8.16 7.93
N CYS A 132 4.13 -8.69 6.82
CA CYS A 132 5.02 -9.84 6.74
C CYS A 132 6.47 -9.35 6.64
N PHE A 133 7.13 -9.23 7.79
CA PHE A 133 8.52 -8.79 7.91
C PHE A 133 9.46 -9.99 7.71
N ALA A 134 10.31 -9.94 6.69
CA ALA A 134 11.20 -11.05 6.36
C ALA A 134 12.16 -11.38 7.50
N ARG A 135 12.39 -12.68 7.71
CA ARG A 135 13.23 -13.27 8.77
C ARG A 135 12.73 -13.03 10.19
N ALA A 136 11.58 -12.40 10.37
CA ALA A 136 10.91 -12.36 11.66
C ALA A 136 10.26 -13.71 11.97
N LYS A 137 10.15 -14.06 13.26
CA LYS A 137 9.43 -15.28 13.70
C LYS A 137 7.99 -15.33 13.17
N ASN A 138 7.38 -14.17 12.97
CA ASN A 138 6.01 -14.01 12.46
C ASN A 138 5.97 -13.48 11.02
N GLU A 139 6.99 -13.77 10.20
CA GLU A 139 7.00 -13.40 8.77
C GLU A 139 5.73 -13.87 8.06
N PHE A 140 5.34 -15.13 8.27
CA PHE A 140 4.18 -15.73 7.64
C PHE A 140 2.98 -15.65 8.57
N LEU A 141 2.08 -14.71 8.29
CA LEU A 141 0.88 -14.48 9.08
C LEU A 141 -0.19 -15.54 8.77
N ILE A 142 -0.75 -16.18 9.80
CA ILE A 142 -1.79 -17.20 9.72
C ILE A 142 -2.98 -16.75 8.86
N PRO A 143 -3.46 -15.49 8.91
CA PRO A 143 -4.53 -15.04 8.03
C PRO A 143 -4.19 -15.01 6.53
N LEU A 144 -2.90 -14.92 6.17
CA LEU A 144 -2.44 -14.79 4.79
C LEU A 144 -1.86 -16.11 4.23
N TYR A 145 -1.28 -16.94 5.09
CA TYR A 145 -0.56 -18.15 4.70
C TYR A 145 -1.17 -19.42 5.31
N SER A 146 -1.15 -20.49 4.52
CA SER A 146 -1.56 -21.84 4.94
C SER A 146 -0.42 -22.59 5.65
N ARG A 147 0.83 -22.28 5.28
CA ARG A 147 2.07 -22.79 5.86
C ARG A 147 3.10 -21.66 5.96
N PRO A 148 4.07 -21.73 6.88
CA PRO A 148 5.07 -20.67 7.06
C PRO A 148 6.18 -20.73 6.00
N GLU A 149 5.81 -20.60 4.72
CA GLU A 149 6.74 -20.62 3.59
C GLU A 149 6.23 -19.76 2.42
N VAL A 150 7.17 -19.29 1.59
CA VAL A 150 6.86 -18.58 0.34
C VAL A 150 6.11 -19.51 -0.61
N GLY A 151 5.09 -19.00 -1.29
CA GLY A 151 4.22 -19.77 -2.19
C GLY A 151 3.06 -20.48 -1.50
N ALA A 152 2.99 -20.48 -0.16
CA ALA A 152 1.89 -21.08 0.60
C ALA A 152 0.78 -20.08 0.97
N VAL A 153 0.59 -19.03 0.16
CA VAL A 153 -0.53 -18.08 0.29
C VAL A 153 -1.86 -18.85 0.31
N ARG A 154 -2.76 -18.46 1.20
CA ARG A 154 -4.09 -19.07 1.32
C ARG A 154 -4.92 -18.97 0.05
N SER A 155 -5.98 -19.77 -0.04
CA SER A 155 -6.86 -19.81 -1.21
C SER A 155 -7.57 -18.47 -1.44
N ARG A 156 -8.09 -18.28 -2.66
CA ARG A 156 -8.91 -17.10 -2.99
C ARG A 156 -10.13 -16.97 -2.05
N ASP A 157 -10.79 -18.08 -1.71
CA ASP A 157 -11.95 -18.07 -0.82
C ASP A 157 -11.58 -17.64 0.61
N ASP A 158 -10.42 -18.07 1.11
CA ASP A 158 -9.87 -17.60 2.39
C ASP A 158 -9.65 -16.08 2.34
N PHE A 159 -9.17 -15.54 1.22
CA PHE A 159 -8.99 -14.10 1.02
C PHE A 159 -10.31 -13.32 0.92
N VAL A 160 -11.37 -13.90 0.36
CA VAL A 160 -12.73 -13.31 0.41
C VAL A 160 -13.20 -13.17 1.86
N ASN A 161 -13.01 -14.20 2.67
CA ASN A 161 -13.34 -14.16 4.10
C ASN A 161 -12.46 -13.18 4.88
N LEU A 162 -11.14 -13.19 4.63
CA LEU A 162 -10.18 -12.26 5.22
C LEU A 162 -10.56 -10.81 4.93
N THR A 163 -10.78 -10.49 3.66
CA THR A 163 -11.10 -9.12 3.21
C THR A 163 -12.37 -8.61 3.87
N SER A 164 -13.39 -9.46 3.99
CA SER A 164 -14.62 -9.14 4.71
C SER A 164 -14.37 -8.77 6.17
N ARG A 165 -13.50 -9.54 6.85
CA ARG A 165 -13.14 -9.27 8.24
C ARG A 165 -12.28 -8.02 8.40
N LEU A 166 -11.37 -7.74 7.46
CA LEU A 166 -10.59 -6.49 7.42
C LEU A 166 -11.52 -5.28 7.27
N ILE A 167 -12.47 -5.33 6.33
CA ILE A 167 -13.45 -4.26 6.11
C ILE A 167 -14.37 -4.10 7.33
N ALA A 168 -14.82 -5.19 7.94
CA ALA A 168 -15.64 -5.13 9.16
C ALA A 168 -14.87 -4.53 10.35
N ALA A 169 -13.53 -4.66 10.38
CA ALA A 169 -12.70 -4.06 11.41
C ALA A 169 -12.57 -2.53 11.26
N CYS A 170 -12.37 -2.03 10.03
CA CYS A 170 -12.16 -0.60 9.78
C CYS A 170 -13.44 0.19 9.44
N ALA A 171 -14.44 -0.46 8.84
CA ALA A 171 -15.68 0.14 8.35
C ALA A 171 -16.92 -0.77 8.61
N PRO A 172 -17.32 -0.99 9.88
CA PRO A 172 -18.37 -1.97 10.21
C PRO A 172 -19.68 -1.78 9.44
N THR A 173 -20.16 -0.55 9.32
CA THR A 173 -21.40 -0.23 8.58
C THR A 173 -21.27 -0.50 7.08
N ALA A 174 -20.09 -0.25 6.51
CA ALA A 174 -19.83 -0.52 5.10
C ALA A 174 -19.74 -2.04 4.85
N GLY A 175 -19.09 -2.78 5.76
CA GLY A 175 -19.06 -4.25 5.71
C GLY A 175 -20.44 -4.89 5.77
N GLN A 176 -21.36 -4.38 6.59
CA GLN A 176 -22.73 -4.89 6.70
C GLN A 176 -23.56 -4.72 5.42
N LYS A 177 -23.26 -3.68 4.63
CA LYS A 177 -24.05 -3.33 3.44
C LYS A 177 -23.40 -3.85 2.14
N MET A 178 -22.21 -4.45 2.24
CA MET A 178 -21.47 -5.02 1.13
C MET A 178 -22.24 -6.17 0.47
N THR A 179 -22.46 -6.08 -0.84
CA THR A 179 -23.05 -7.18 -1.62
C THR A 179 -22.08 -8.37 -1.70
N GLU A 180 -22.60 -9.57 -1.96
CA GLU A 180 -21.77 -10.76 -2.19
C GLU A 180 -20.79 -10.54 -3.35
N ALA A 181 -21.27 -9.95 -4.45
CA ALA A 181 -20.44 -9.66 -5.62
C ALA A 181 -19.26 -8.74 -5.27
N SER A 182 -19.50 -7.64 -4.54
CA SER A 182 -18.45 -6.72 -4.09
C SER A 182 -17.46 -7.39 -3.13
N ARG A 183 -17.95 -8.29 -2.27
CA ARG A 183 -17.12 -9.06 -1.34
C ARG A 183 -16.16 -9.99 -2.08
N VAL A 184 -16.68 -10.77 -3.03
CA VAL A 184 -15.90 -11.69 -3.86
C VAL A 184 -14.90 -10.90 -4.71
N ALA A 185 -15.32 -9.77 -5.28
CA ALA A 185 -14.46 -8.88 -6.04
C ALA A 185 -13.29 -8.36 -5.18
N LEU A 186 -13.55 -7.74 -4.03
CA LEU A 186 -12.50 -7.21 -3.14
C LEU A 186 -11.56 -8.32 -2.63
N GLY A 187 -12.10 -9.49 -2.30
CA GLY A 187 -11.31 -10.65 -1.89
C GLY A 187 -10.40 -11.19 -2.99
N THR A 188 -10.93 -11.31 -4.21
CA THR A 188 -10.16 -11.74 -5.39
C THR A 188 -9.06 -10.74 -5.71
N LEU A 189 -9.37 -9.44 -5.69
CA LEU A 189 -8.40 -8.37 -5.88
C LEU A 189 -7.24 -8.50 -4.88
N LEU A 190 -7.55 -8.63 -3.59
CA LEU A 190 -6.54 -8.73 -2.55
C LEU A 190 -5.68 -10.01 -2.70
N TYR A 191 -6.31 -11.15 -3.01
CA TYR A 191 -5.62 -12.41 -3.26
C TYR A 191 -4.62 -12.30 -4.41
N GLU A 192 -5.04 -11.79 -5.56
CA GLU A 192 -4.18 -11.74 -6.75
C GLU A 192 -2.98 -10.80 -6.53
N LEU A 193 -3.19 -9.64 -5.91
CA LEU A 193 -2.12 -8.69 -5.61
C LEU A 193 -1.14 -9.21 -4.55
N PHE A 194 -1.66 -9.79 -3.46
CA PHE A 194 -0.79 -10.32 -2.40
C PHE A 194 -0.03 -11.57 -2.86
N ARG A 195 -0.67 -12.46 -3.64
CA ARG A 195 0.02 -13.59 -4.26
C ARG A 195 1.13 -13.13 -5.18
N ASN A 196 0.88 -12.12 -6.02
CA ASN A 196 1.91 -11.55 -6.91
C ASN A 196 3.10 -11.00 -6.10
N THR A 197 2.80 -10.29 -5.02
CA THR A 197 3.79 -9.81 -4.05
C THR A 197 4.63 -10.96 -3.46
N ASP A 198 3.98 -12.03 -2.97
CA ASP A 198 4.66 -13.18 -2.38
C ASP A 198 5.58 -13.91 -3.37
N GLU A 199 5.12 -14.08 -4.61
CA GLU A 199 5.85 -14.80 -5.65
C GLU A 199 7.05 -14.02 -6.22
N HIS A 200 7.03 -12.68 -6.16
CA HIS A 200 7.94 -11.85 -6.94
C HIS A 200 8.80 -10.87 -6.14
N ALA A 201 8.44 -10.58 -4.89
CA ALA A 201 9.09 -9.54 -4.08
C ALA A 201 10.02 -10.07 -2.98
N THR A 202 10.19 -11.38 -2.85
CA THR A 202 10.99 -12.02 -1.78
C THR A 202 12.50 -12.05 -2.07
N THR A 203 12.87 -11.89 -3.34
CA THR A 203 14.26 -11.92 -3.81
C THR A 203 14.55 -10.70 -4.68
N ASP A 204 15.82 -10.36 -4.85
CA ASP A 204 16.26 -9.36 -5.82
C ASP A 204 16.15 -9.86 -7.27
N GLU A 205 16.59 -9.04 -8.21
CA GLU A 205 16.60 -9.35 -9.64
C GLU A 205 17.60 -10.48 -10.01
N GLN A 206 18.59 -10.78 -9.17
CA GLN A 206 19.48 -11.94 -9.31
C GLN A 206 18.97 -13.19 -8.57
N GLY A 207 17.81 -13.11 -7.90
CA GLY A 207 17.23 -14.23 -7.15
C GLY A 207 17.80 -14.42 -5.74
N ARG A 208 18.59 -13.46 -5.23
CA ARG A 208 19.11 -13.50 -3.86
C ARG A 208 18.03 -13.01 -2.89
N PRO A 209 17.82 -13.68 -1.74
CA PRO A 209 16.87 -13.21 -0.73
C PRO A 209 17.32 -11.89 -0.11
N TYR A 210 16.37 -10.96 0.08
CA TYR A 210 16.66 -9.73 0.82
C TYR A 210 17.01 -10.02 2.29
N VAL A 211 17.90 -9.19 2.85
CA VAL A 211 18.22 -9.22 4.29
C VAL A 211 17.04 -8.69 5.10
N LYS A 212 16.52 -7.53 4.69
CA LYS A 212 15.29 -6.92 5.20
C LYS A 212 14.32 -6.72 4.04
N SER A 213 13.09 -7.21 4.19
CA SER A 213 12.00 -6.93 3.25
C SER A 213 10.65 -7.01 3.94
N LEU A 214 9.68 -6.32 3.37
CA LEU A 214 8.31 -6.25 3.85
C LEU A 214 7.37 -6.61 2.70
N ARG A 215 6.35 -7.42 3.00
CA ARG A 215 5.14 -7.59 2.19
C ARG A 215 3.97 -7.25 3.10
N ALA A 216 3.02 -6.45 2.65
CA ALA A 216 1.93 -6.05 3.54
C ALA A 216 0.61 -5.83 2.83
N VAL A 217 -0.45 -6.01 3.61
CA VAL A 217 -1.82 -5.62 3.29
C VAL A 217 -2.28 -4.59 4.31
N MET A 218 -2.94 -3.54 3.84
CA MET A 218 -3.56 -2.54 4.69
C MET A 218 -4.96 -2.21 4.18
N ALA A 219 -5.92 -2.08 5.09
CA ALA A 219 -7.25 -1.55 4.79
C ALA A 219 -7.50 -0.33 5.68
N LYS A 220 -7.93 0.80 5.10
CA LYS A 220 -8.30 2.00 5.85
C LYS A 220 -9.68 2.47 5.46
N PHE A 221 -10.43 2.96 6.44
CA PHE A 221 -11.67 3.69 6.20
C PHE A 221 -11.42 5.18 6.26
N ILE A 222 -11.79 5.87 5.19
CA ILE A 222 -11.58 7.30 5.04
C ILE A 222 -12.95 7.95 4.83
N SER A 223 -13.23 9.05 5.53
CA SER A 223 -14.47 9.81 5.37
C SER A 223 -14.16 11.29 5.31
N TYR A 224 -14.82 11.98 4.37
CA TYR A 224 -14.73 13.42 4.21
C TYR A 224 -16.12 14.03 4.12
N GLU A 225 -16.26 15.26 4.61
CA GLU A 225 -17.39 16.10 4.20
C GLU A 225 -17.21 16.50 2.74
N ALA A 226 -18.30 16.49 1.97
CA ALA A 226 -18.24 16.79 0.54
C ALA A 226 -17.65 18.18 0.23
N LYS A 227 -17.88 19.14 1.13
CA LYS A 227 -17.36 20.52 1.04
C LYS A 227 -15.85 20.62 1.27
N ASP A 228 -15.27 19.70 2.05
CA ASP A 228 -13.86 19.77 2.46
C ASP A 228 -12.99 18.81 1.62
N ALA A 229 -13.59 18.00 0.74
CA ALA A 229 -12.88 16.97 -0.01
C ALA A 229 -11.78 17.53 -0.93
N ALA A 230 -11.96 18.74 -1.47
CA ALA A 230 -10.96 19.40 -2.30
C ALA A 230 -9.74 19.86 -1.45
N ASP A 231 -9.97 20.40 -0.26
CA ASP A 231 -8.92 20.91 0.62
C ASP A 231 -8.01 19.79 1.18
N HIS A 232 -8.53 18.57 1.28
CA HIS A 232 -7.79 17.45 1.86
C HIS A 232 -6.92 16.69 0.85
N LEU A 233 -7.22 16.81 -0.46
CA LEU A 233 -6.68 15.91 -1.51
C LEU A 233 -6.29 16.64 -2.82
N GLY A 234 -6.82 17.84 -3.06
CA GLY A 234 -6.77 18.55 -4.33
C GLY A 234 -5.41 19.10 -4.75
N GLU A 235 -4.58 19.53 -3.79
CA GLU A 235 -3.28 20.14 -4.11
C GLU A 235 -2.19 19.08 -4.39
N GLU A 236 -2.22 17.98 -3.65
CA GLU A 236 -1.13 17.00 -3.65
C GLU A 236 -1.36 15.82 -4.62
N ASP A 237 -2.62 15.44 -4.90
CA ASP A 237 -2.96 14.33 -5.81
C ASP A 237 -4.16 14.69 -6.74
N PRO A 238 -3.91 15.45 -7.83
CA PRO A 238 -4.97 15.87 -8.74
C PRO A 238 -5.77 14.73 -9.39
N PRO A 239 -5.15 13.60 -9.82
CA PRO A 239 -5.90 12.44 -10.31
C PRO A 239 -6.89 11.87 -9.29
N LEU A 240 -6.47 11.69 -8.03
CA LEU A 240 -7.36 11.22 -6.97
C LEU A 240 -8.46 12.25 -6.67
N ALA A 241 -8.12 13.54 -6.62
CA ALA A 241 -9.10 14.59 -6.40
C ALA A 241 -10.20 14.60 -7.47
N PHE A 242 -9.82 14.41 -8.75
CA PHE A 242 -10.78 14.30 -9.84
C PHE A 242 -11.69 13.07 -9.69
N PHE A 243 -11.12 11.90 -9.40
CA PHE A 243 -11.88 10.67 -9.13
C PHE A 243 -12.91 10.87 -8.01
N LEU A 244 -12.50 11.57 -6.95
CA LEU A 244 -13.38 11.86 -5.83
C LEU A 244 -14.48 12.82 -6.22
N MET A 245 -14.15 13.96 -6.82
CA MET A 245 -15.15 14.91 -7.33
C MET A 245 -16.18 14.24 -8.24
N HIS A 246 -15.73 13.39 -9.16
CA HIS A 246 -16.61 12.60 -10.02
C HIS A 246 -17.56 11.70 -9.21
N ASN A 247 -17.06 11.01 -8.19
CA ASN A 247 -17.88 10.18 -7.30
C ASN A 247 -18.82 10.99 -6.39
N ILE A 248 -18.40 12.19 -5.98
CA ILE A 248 -19.22 13.11 -5.19
C ILE A 248 -20.37 13.66 -6.04
N ALA A 249 -20.10 14.09 -7.27
CA ALA A 249 -21.12 14.58 -8.19
C ALA A 249 -22.16 13.50 -8.53
N ASN A 250 -21.72 12.24 -8.63
CA ASN A 250 -22.56 11.10 -9.01
C ASN A 250 -23.15 10.33 -7.81
N ARG A 251 -23.34 10.98 -6.65
CA ARG A 251 -23.98 10.35 -5.47
C ARG A 251 -25.48 10.12 -5.69
N ARG A 252 -25.97 8.96 -5.24
CA ARG A 252 -27.41 8.70 -5.14
C ARG A 252 -28.02 9.65 -4.11
N LYS A 253 -29.11 10.32 -4.50
CA LYS A 253 -29.95 11.12 -3.58
C LYS A 253 -30.98 10.22 -2.91
N TYR A 254 -31.19 10.38 -1.62
CA TYR A 254 -32.22 9.68 -0.85
C TYR A 254 -33.35 10.65 -0.49
N ALA A 255 -34.57 10.14 -0.33
CA ALA A 255 -35.66 10.94 0.23
C ALA A 255 -35.45 11.08 1.74
N ASN A 256 -35.41 12.31 2.25
CA ASN A 256 -35.42 12.60 3.67
C ASN A 256 -36.84 12.36 4.26
N ALA A 257 -37.00 12.53 5.58
CA ALA A 257 -38.28 12.34 6.26
C ALA A 257 -39.42 13.26 5.74
N GLU A 258 -39.06 14.34 5.04
CA GLU A 258 -39.96 15.31 4.42
C GLU A 258 -40.18 15.05 2.92
N GLY A 259 -39.68 13.93 2.39
CA GLY A 259 -39.77 13.56 0.98
C GLY A 259 -38.82 14.32 0.04
N LYS A 260 -37.96 15.22 0.56
CA LYS A 260 -36.97 15.93 -0.25
C LYS A 260 -35.78 15.04 -0.57
N ARG A 261 -35.32 15.09 -1.83
CA ARG A 261 -34.15 14.35 -2.28
C ARG A 261 -32.85 15.04 -1.85
N GLU A 262 -32.18 14.50 -0.84
CA GLU A 262 -30.89 14.98 -0.34
C GLU A 262 -29.75 14.01 -0.68
N ALA A 263 -28.56 14.56 -0.89
CA ALA A 263 -27.34 13.77 -0.97
C ALA A 263 -26.68 13.67 0.41
N SER A 264 -26.05 12.54 0.71
CA SER A 264 -25.25 12.40 1.94
C SER A 264 -24.22 13.52 1.99
N LYS A 265 -24.09 14.19 3.14
CA LYS A 265 -23.06 15.22 3.37
C LYS A 265 -21.65 14.61 3.43
N GLN A 266 -21.54 13.33 3.80
CA GLN A 266 -20.26 12.61 3.88
C GLN A 266 -20.07 11.64 2.71
N THR A 267 -18.83 11.59 2.19
CA THR A 267 -18.36 10.53 1.30
C THR A 267 -17.37 9.67 2.04
N SER A 268 -17.66 8.37 2.02
CA SER A 268 -16.87 7.34 2.65
C SER A 268 -16.15 6.52 1.59
N LEU A 269 -14.89 6.21 1.85
CA LEU A 269 -14.01 5.48 0.97
C LEU A 269 -13.37 4.34 1.76
N LEU A 270 -13.16 3.23 1.06
CA LEU A 270 -12.31 2.16 1.51
C LEU A 270 -11.00 2.27 0.72
N GLU A 271 -9.88 2.42 1.41
CA GLU A 271 -8.56 2.22 0.83
C GLU A 271 -8.10 0.80 1.11
N LEU A 272 -7.71 0.08 0.06
CA LEU A 272 -6.96 -1.16 0.15
C LEU A 272 -5.57 -0.92 -0.41
N THR A 273 -4.54 -1.16 0.40
CA THR A 273 -3.15 -1.07 -0.02
C THR A 273 -2.49 -2.44 0.06
N VAL A 274 -1.84 -2.84 -1.02
CA VAL A 274 -0.89 -3.98 -1.05
C VAL A 274 0.47 -3.40 -1.39
N VAL A 275 1.46 -3.66 -0.56
CA VAL A 275 2.81 -3.11 -0.73
C VAL A 275 3.86 -4.17 -0.48
N ASP A 276 4.90 -4.12 -1.29
CA ASP A 276 6.11 -4.91 -1.12
C ASP A 276 7.35 -4.04 -1.25
N THR A 277 8.47 -4.57 -0.81
CA THR A 277 9.78 -3.90 -0.93
C THR A 277 10.73 -4.72 -1.80
N GLY A 278 10.22 -5.43 -2.80
CA GLY A 278 11.02 -6.23 -3.72
C GLY A 278 11.79 -5.39 -4.76
N PRO A 279 12.08 -5.96 -5.94
CA PRO A 279 12.74 -5.24 -7.03
C PRO A 279 11.79 -4.34 -7.83
N GLY A 280 10.47 -4.48 -7.66
CA GLY A 280 9.47 -3.80 -8.48
C GLY A 280 9.17 -4.52 -9.80
N LEU A 281 8.12 -4.07 -10.48
CA LEU A 281 7.52 -4.81 -11.60
C LEU A 281 8.42 -4.91 -12.82
N ALA A 282 8.95 -3.78 -13.30
CA ALA A 282 9.79 -3.76 -14.51
C ALA A 282 11.10 -4.51 -14.33
N ARG A 283 11.82 -4.29 -13.21
CA ARG A 283 13.05 -5.04 -12.89
C ARG A 283 12.79 -6.54 -12.79
N ARG A 284 11.70 -6.94 -12.11
CA ARG A 284 11.33 -8.35 -12.03
C ARG A 284 11.00 -8.92 -13.41
N TRP A 285 10.31 -8.16 -14.25
CA TRP A 285 10.00 -8.57 -15.61
C TRP A 285 11.27 -8.88 -16.40
N LEU A 286 12.22 -7.92 -16.44
CA LEU A 286 13.50 -8.09 -17.13
C LEU A 286 14.28 -9.30 -16.59
N SER A 287 14.38 -9.43 -15.27
CA SER A 287 15.00 -10.58 -14.59
C SER A 287 14.43 -11.93 -15.05
N ARG A 288 13.11 -12.05 -15.17
CA ARG A 288 12.44 -13.29 -15.60
C ARG A 288 12.58 -13.59 -17.10
N HIS A 289 12.95 -12.59 -17.89
CA HIS A 289 13.15 -12.70 -19.34
C HIS A 289 14.64 -12.73 -19.73
N GLY A 290 15.53 -13.08 -18.79
CA GLY A 290 16.96 -13.27 -19.06
C GLY A 290 17.77 -11.98 -19.07
N GLN A 291 17.17 -10.85 -18.69
CA GLN A 291 17.79 -9.52 -18.67
C GLN A 291 18.10 -9.06 -17.24
N ALA A 292 18.44 -10.00 -16.35
CA ALA A 292 18.75 -9.70 -14.94
C ALA A 292 19.98 -8.81 -14.72
N GLY A 293 20.82 -8.66 -15.75
CA GLY A 293 22.00 -7.77 -15.75
C GLY A 293 21.76 -6.41 -16.40
N GLU A 294 20.57 -6.14 -16.96
CA GLU A 294 20.27 -4.82 -17.51
C GLU A 294 20.04 -3.83 -16.37
N GLU A 295 20.82 -2.75 -16.38
CA GLU A 295 20.62 -1.65 -15.47
C GLU A 295 19.31 -0.95 -15.82
N ILE A 296 18.34 -0.96 -14.92
CA ILE A 296 17.05 -0.28 -15.14
C ILE A 296 17.24 1.19 -15.52
N GLN A 297 18.33 1.82 -15.07
CA GLN A 297 18.69 3.20 -15.40
C GLN A 297 18.88 3.41 -16.91
N SER A 298 19.26 2.37 -17.65
CA SER A 298 19.42 2.39 -19.11
C SER A 298 18.10 2.24 -19.88
N VAL A 299 17.05 1.75 -19.21
CA VAL A 299 15.71 1.60 -19.78
C VAL A 299 15.03 2.97 -19.81
N SER A 300 14.41 3.34 -20.93
CA SER A 300 13.65 4.59 -21.01
C SER A 300 12.39 4.53 -20.14
N ILE A 301 11.86 5.68 -19.73
CA ILE A 301 10.64 5.71 -18.89
C ILE A 301 9.42 5.14 -19.62
N ASP A 302 9.26 5.41 -20.92
CA ASP A 302 8.18 4.85 -21.73
C ASP A 302 8.30 3.32 -21.85
N GLU A 303 9.52 2.80 -21.96
CA GLU A 303 9.78 1.37 -21.95
C GLU A 303 9.51 0.75 -20.58
N GLU A 304 9.91 1.40 -19.49
CA GLU A 304 9.60 0.95 -18.12
C GLU A 304 8.08 0.89 -17.90
N VAL A 305 7.33 1.92 -18.33
CA VAL A 305 5.85 1.91 -18.32
C VAL A 305 5.30 0.76 -19.16
N SER A 306 5.88 0.50 -20.33
CA SER A 306 5.46 -0.62 -21.19
C SER A 306 5.72 -1.98 -20.54
N LEU A 307 6.85 -2.16 -19.83
CA LEU A 307 7.14 -3.37 -19.05
C LEU A 307 6.13 -3.53 -17.90
N VAL A 308 5.79 -2.45 -17.20
CA VAL A 308 4.74 -2.48 -16.18
C VAL A 308 3.38 -2.85 -16.78
N ARG A 309 3.02 -2.32 -17.95
CA ARG A 309 1.77 -2.67 -18.64
C ARG A 309 1.71 -4.15 -19.00
N LYS A 310 2.82 -4.71 -19.49
CA LYS A 310 2.93 -6.15 -19.78
C LYS A 310 2.62 -7.00 -18.55
N CYS A 311 2.98 -6.57 -17.33
CA CYS A 311 2.61 -7.31 -16.11
C CYS A 311 1.10 -7.51 -15.93
N PHE A 312 0.26 -6.65 -16.51
CA PHE A 312 -1.20 -6.72 -16.43
C PHE A 312 -1.84 -7.44 -17.63
N GLU A 313 -1.07 -7.83 -18.65
CA GLU A 313 -1.56 -8.58 -19.80
C GLU A 313 -1.84 -10.05 -19.43
N LEU A 314 -2.77 -10.67 -20.15
CA LEU A 314 -3.12 -12.07 -19.96
C LEU A 314 -1.92 -12.96 -20.37
N HIS A 315 -1.58 -13.96 -19.55
CA HIS A 315 -0.47 -14.91 -19.78
C HIS A 315 0.94 -14.28 -19.83
N ALA A 316 1.09 -13.06 -19.33
CA ALA A 316 2.35 -12.33 -19.36
C ALA A 316 3.50 -13.02 -18.57
N THR A 317 3.18 -13.83 -17.57
CA THR A 317 4.17 -14.63 -16.83
C THR A 317 4.27 -16.04 -17.39
N THR A 318 5.47 -16.48 -17.77
CA THR A 318 5.82 -17.77 -18.42
C THR A 318 5.65 -19.03 -17.57
N LYS A 319 4.58 -19.16 -16.77
CA LYS A 319 4.35 -20.36 -15.95
C LYS A 319 3.66 -21.48 -16.75
N THR A 320 4.25 -22.67 -16.67
CA THR A 320 3.81 -23.96 -17.23
C THR A 320 2.86 -24.74 -16.31
N THR A 321 2.46 -24.19 -15.15
CA THR A 321 1.51 -24.83 -14.25
C THR A 321 0.06 -24.54 -14.64
N ALA A 322 -0.72 -25.60 -14.83
CA ALA A 322 -2.16 -25.51 -15.11
C ALA A 322 -2.87 -24.63 -14.04
N GLY A 323 -3.48 -23.53 -14.47
CA GLY A 323 -4.26 -22.62 -13.62
C GLY A 323 -3.61 -21.27 -13.26
N SER A 324 -2.35 -21.00 -13.66
CA SER A 324 -1.70 -19.70 -13.43
C SER A 324 -1.47 -18.95 -14.74
N GLY A 325 -2.25 -17.91 -15.00
CA GLY A 325 -2.08 -17.11 -16.22
C GLY A 325 -2.81 -15.76 -16.27
N GLY A 326 -3.83 -15.54 -15.43
CA GLY A 326 -4.66 -14.32 -15.52
C GLY A 326 -4.52 -13.30 -14.38
N GLY A 327 -3.65 -13.51 -13.38
CA GLY A 327 -3.76 -12.83 -12.07
C GLY A 327 -3.98 -11.31 -12.11
N LEU A 328 -3.03 -10.55 -12.67
CA LEU A 328 -3.15 -9.08 -12.79
C LEU A 328 -4.13 -8.63 -13.89
N SER A 329 -4.41 -9.45 -14.90
CA SER A 329 -5.46 -9.13 -15.88
C SER A 329 -6.87 -9.18 -15.26
N HIS A 330 -7.11 -10.10 -14.31
CA HIS A 330 -8.35 -10.17 -13.55
C HIS A 330 -8.50 -8.98 -12.60
N VAL A 331 -7.39 -8.48 -12.05
CA VAL A 331 -7.38 -7.26 -11.22
C VAL A 331 -8.05 -6.08 -11.93
N LEU A 332 -7.78 -5.88 -13.23
CA LEU A 332 -8.37 -4.76 -13.98
C LEU A 332 -9.90 -4.85 -14.08
N GLN A 333 -10.43 -6.04 -14.37
CA GLN A 333 -11.87 -6.27 -14.44
C GLN A 333 -12.52 -6.01 -13.07
N THR A 334 -11.88 -6.48 -12.01
CA THR A 334 -12.33 -6.26 -10.63
C THR A 334 -12.31 -4.78 -10.25
N LEU A 335 -11.26 -4.02 -10.64
CA LEU A 335 -11.20 -2.58 -10.40
C LEU A 335 -12.34 -1.82 -11.10
N GLN A 336 -12.70 -2.20 -12.33
CA GLN A 336 -13.86 -1.61 -13.02
C GLN A 336 -15.19 -1.98 -12.36
N GLN A 337 -15.38 -3.23 -11.94
CA GLN A 337 -16.58 -3.64 -11.20
C GLN A 337 -16.75 -2.84 -9.90
N LEU A 338 -15.64 -2.49 -9.24
CA LEU A 338 -15.61 -1.72 -8.00
C LEU A 338 -15.62 -0.20 -8.24
N ASN A 339 -15.69 0.30 -9.47
CA ASN A 339 -15.56 1.73 -9.79
C ASN A 339 -14.36 2.37 -9.07
N ALA A 340 -13.23 1.66 -9.04
CA ALA A 340 -12.11 1.97 -8.18
C ALA A 340 -11.15 2.99 -8.82
N TYR A 341 -10.32 3.60 -7.99
CA TYR A 341 -9.11 4.30 -8.42
C TYR A 341 -7.90 3.48 -8.00
N LEU A 342 -6.91 3.36 -8.88
CA LEU A 342 -5.63 2.71 -8.61
C LEU A 342 -4.50 3.74 -8.73
N ARG A 343 -3.65 3.81 -7.70
CA ARG A 343 -2.28 4.34 -7.77
C ARG A 343 -1.30 3.18 -7.63
N LEU A 344 -0.36 3.07 -8.55
CA LEU A 344 0.72 2.07 -8.56
C LEU A 344 2.07 2.79 -8.54
N ARG A 345 2.83 2.65 -7.46
CA ARG A 345 4.20 3.13 -7.35
C ARG A 345 5.18 1.95 -7.43
N THR A 346 6.03 1.92 -8.45
CA THR A 346 7.04 0.86 -8.62
C THR A 346 8.21 1.37 -9.46
N GLY A 347 9.44 0.96 -9.16
CA GLY A 347 10.62 1.38 -9.94
C GLY A 347 10.78 2.90 -9.94
N ARG A 348 10.87 3.51 -11.13
CA ARG A 348 10.95 4.98 -11.34
C ARG A 348 9.61 5.60 -11.73
N VAL A 349 8.53 4.82 -11.73
CA VAL A 349 7.22 5.28 -12.21
C VAL A 349 6.18 5.29 -11.10
N CYS A 350 5.28 6.27 -11.17
CA CYS A 350 4.03 6.29 -10.43
C CYS A 350 2.88 6.47 -11.41
N LEU A 351 2.02 5.46 -11.48
CA LEU A 351 0.98 5.30 -12.47
C LEU A 351 -0.39 5.33 -11.80
N THR A 352 -1.34 6.00 -12.42
CA THR A 352 -2.70 6.17 -11.89
C THR A 352 -3.73 5.80 -12.95
N GLN A 353 -4.82 5.16 -12.54
CA GLN A 353 -5.94 4.87 -13.42
C GLN A 353 -7.27 4.93 -12.66
N ASP A 354 -8.22 5.65 -13.25
CA ASP A 354 -9.61 5.73 -12.80
C ASP A 354 -10.45 4.69 -13.55
N PHE A 355 -11.13 3.82 -12.82
CA PHE A 355 -12.01 2.78 -13.34
C PHE A 355 -13.50 3.05 -13.05
N SER A 356 -13.86 4.29 -12.66
CA SER A 356 -15.25 4.68 -12.40
C SER A 356 -16.11 4.86 -13.66
N VAL A 357 -15.47 4.97 -14.83
CA VAL A 357 -16.15 5.02 -16.13
C VAL A 357 -16.09 3.63 -16.77
N PRO A 358 -17.24 2.94 -16.97
CA PRO A 358 -17.26 1.62 -17.57
C PRO A 358 -16.72 1.62 -19.00
N LYS A 359 -15.91 0.63 -19.33
CA LYS A 359 -15.44 0.32 -20.69
C LYS A 359 -15.84 -1.10 -21.08
N GLU A 360 -16.14 -1.32 -22.36
CA GLU A 360 -16.45 -2.66 -22.89
C GLU A 360 -15.27 -3.63 -22.74
N GLN A 361 -14.06 -3.13 -23.00
CA GLN A 361 -12.81 -3.85 -22.79
C GLN A 361 -11.95 -3.07 -21.79
N VAL A 362 -11.61 -3.73 -20.68
CA VAL A 362 -10.78 -3.12 -19.64
C VAL A 362 -9.32 -3.43 -19.93
N SER A 363 -8.53 -2.38 -20.15
CA SER A 363 -7.08 -2.46 -20.30
C SER A 363 -6.38 -1.53 -19.28
N PHE A 364 -5.11 -1.82 -19.03
CA PHE A 364 -4.26 -0.98 -18.20
C PHE A 364 -3.63 0.10 -19.08
N GLU A 365 -4.29 1.26 -19.10
CA GLU A 365 -3.89 2.48 -19.82
C GLU A 365 -3.67 3.60 -18.79
N PRO A 366 -2.65 3.44 -17.92
CA PRO A 366 -2.43 4.37 -16.84
C PRO A 366 -1.90 5.71 -17.36
N LYS A 367 -2.05 6.73 -16.53
CA LYS A 367 -1.37 8.02 -16.68
C LYS A 367 -0.31 8.16 -15.61
N HIS A 368 0.78 8.87 -15.91
CA HIS A 368 1.69 9.31 -14.85
C HIS A 368 0.94 10.14 -13.82
N TRP A 369 1.23 9.89 -12.55
CA TRP A 369 0.68 10.66 -11.44
C TRP A 369 1.08 12.15 -11.55
N LEU A 370 2.38 12.40 -11.74
CA LEU A 370 2.94 13.72 -12.05
C LEU A 370 3.25 13.79 -13.55
N LYS A 371 2.44 14.56 -14.30
CA LYS A 371 2.60 14.66 -15.76
C LYS A 371 3.88 15.40 -16.17
N ASP A 372 4.25 16.39 -15.37
CA ASP A 372 5.44 17.23 -15.50
C ASP A 372 6.72 16.52 -15.00
N ARG A 373 6.56 15.44 -14.23
CA ARG A 373 7.66 14.63 -13.70
C ARG A 373 7.35 13.13 -13.83
N PRO A 374 7.36 12.57 -15.06
CA PRO A 374 7.04 11.16 -15.29
C PRO A 374 8.11 10.20 -14.72
N GLU A 375 9.37 10.64 -14.65
CA GLU A 375 10.47 9.95 -13.97
C GLU A 375 10.57 10.36 -12.50
N LEU A 376 10.44 9.39 -11.62
CA LEU A 376 10.65 9.52 -10.18
C LEU A 376 11.91 8.77 -9.76
N PRO A 377 12.46 9.06 -8.57
CA PRO A 377 13.55 8.28 -8.00
C PRO A 377 13.20 6.78 -7.89
N MET A 378 14.22 5.92 -7.80
CA MET A 378 13.99 4.48 -7.65
C MET A 378 13.31 4.19 -6.31
N ALA A 379 12.12 3.58 -6.34
CA ALA A 379 11.45 3.07 -5.15
C ALA A 379 11.62 1.55 -5.04
N ALA A 380 11.74 1.07 -3.80
CA ALA A 380 11.69 -0.36 -3.50
C ALA A 380 10.31 -0.94 -3.83
N GLY A 381 10.29 -2.08 -4.53
CA GLY A 381 9.09 -2.92 -4.71
C GLY A 381 7.96 -2.29 -5.52
N ALA A 382 6.74 -2.72 -5.21
CA ALA A 382 5.51 -2.15 -5.73
C ALA A 382 4.53 -1.80 -4.60
N CYS A 383 3.84 -0.68 -4.74
CA CYS A 383 2.74 -0.27 -3.87
C CYS A 383 1.49 0.01 -4.70
N TYR A 384 0.46 -0.81 -4.49
CA TYR A 384 -0.87 -0.65 -5.03
C TYR A 384 -1.74 0.02 -3.99
N SER A 385 -2.16 1.27 -4.21
CA SER A 385 -3.11 1.97 -3.37
C SER A 385 -4.43 2.11 -4.12
N ILE A 386 -5.45 1.39 -3.64
CA ILE A 386 -6.72 1.23 -4.33
C ILE A 386 -7.82 1.89 -3.50
N VAL A 387 -8.56 2.81 -4.11
CA VAL A 387 -9.66 3.52 -3.45
C VAL A 387 -10.99 3.08 -4.04
N VAL A 388 -11.89 2.64 -3.17
CA VAL A 388 -13.23 2.15 -3.53
C VAL A 388 -14.30 3.03 -2.85
N PRO A 389 -15.26 3.60 -3.59
CA PRO A 389 -16.35 4.36 -3.00
C PRO A 389 -17.30 3.46 -2.21
N ALA A 390 -17.38 3.67 -0.89
CA ALA A 390 -18.24 2.86 -0.03
C ALA A 390 -19.73 3.03 -0.34
N THR A 391 -20.13 4.15 -0.94
CA THR A 391 -21.54 4.49 -1.21
C THR A 391 -22.12 3.91 -2.51
N LYS A 392 -21.28 3.39 -3.41
CA LYS A 392 -21.71 2.83 -4.72
C LYS A 392 -21.51 1.32 -4.83
N VAL A 393 -20.55 0.80 -4.06
CA VAL A 393 -20.08 -0.59 -4.15
C VAL A 393 -20.57 -1.42 -2.96
N LEU A 394 -20.85 -0.76 -1.84
CA LEU A 394 -21.29 -1.39 -0.59
C LEU A 394 -22.72 -0.95 -0.21
N LEU A 395 -23.51 -0.51 -1.20
CA LEU A 395 -24.93 -0.15 -1.15
C LEU A 395 -25.53 -0.43 -2.52
#